data_AF-A0A2L0UGY3-F1
#
_entry.id   AF-A0A2L0UGY3-F1
#
_cell.length_a   1.000
_cell.length_b   1.000
_cell.length_c   1.000
_cell.angle_alpha   90.00
_cell.angle_beta   90.00
_cell.angle_gamma   90.00
#
_symmetry.space_group_name_H-M   'P 1'
#
loop_
_entity.id
_entity.type
_entity.pdbx_description
1 polymer ?
#
loop_
_entity_poly.entity_id
_entity_poly.type
_entity_poly.pdbx_seq_one_letter_code
_entity_poly.pdbx_strand_id
1 'polypeptide(L)'
;MSEEYLALTMLLLALVFLPAVCLFVTRQAAEGLISRNAAVGIRTRHTQASDQAWASGHRAALPALRRMVPVAGIGMIAALGAQVLFGGQTGPLIAFAALLAQLVVLLRSTALANTAARTATE
;
A
#
# COMPACT_ATOMS: atom_id res chain seq x y z
N MET A 1 26.75 -11.96 5.37
CA MET A 1 25.30 -12.14 5.52
C MET A 1 24.89 -13.16 4.47
N SER A 2 24.20 -14.26 4.82
CA SER A 2 23.74 -15.21 3.80
C SER A 2 22.66 -14.58 2.92
N GLU A 3 22.49 -15.09 1.70
CA GLU A 3 21.55 -14.56 0.70
C GLU A 3 20.11 -14.50 1.23
N GLU A 4 19.70 -15.47 2.06
CA GLU A 4 18.38 -15.52 2.67
C GLU A 4 18.13 -14.34 3.64
N TYR A 5 19.12 -13.93 4.43
CA TYR A 5 19.00 -12.77 5.32
C TYR A 5 19.02 -11.47 4.53
N LEU A 6 19.79 -11.37 3.45
CA LEU A 6 19.74 -10.23 2.55
C LEU A 6 18.34 -10.07 1.93
N ALA A 7 17.79 -11.16 1.38
CA ALA A 7 16.45 -11.18 0.80
C ALA A 7 15.38 -10.82 1.85
N LEU A 8 15.45 -11.43 3.04
CA LEU A 8 14.55 -11.13 4.14
C LEU A 8 14.61 -9.65 4.51
N THR A 9 15.80 -9.09 4.73
CA THR A 9 15.97 -7.67 5.08
C THR A 9 15.36 -6.75 4.02
N MET A 10 15.62 -7.00 2.73
CA MET A 10 15.05 -6.20 1.65
C MET A 10 13.52 -6.27 1.61
N LEU A 11 12.95 -7.47 1.75
CA LEU A 11 11.50 -7.67 1.74
C LEU A 11 10.82 -7.04 2.96
N LEU A 12 11.43 -7.12 4.14
CA LEU A 12 10.92 -6.49 5.36
C LEU A 12 10.94 -4.96 5.26
N LEU A 13 12.00 -4.39 4.68
CA LEU A 13 12.07 -2.96 4.38
C LEU A 13 10.95 -2.55 3.43
N ALA A 14 10.74 -3.29 2.33
CA ALA A 14 9.65 -3.02 1.41
C ALA A 14 8.27 -3.13 2.09
N LEU A 15 8.06 -4.15 2.93
CA LEU A 15 6.81 -4.42 3.63
C LEU A 15 6.40 -3.27 4.57
N VAL A 16 7.36 -2.57 5.16
CA VAL A 16 7.12 -1.41 6.03
C VAL A 16 7.08 -0.10 5.25
N PHE A 17 7.97 0.07 4.28
CA PHE A 17 8.09 1.32 3.55
C PHE A 17 6.89 1.55 2.61
N LEU A 18 6.40 0.50 1.96
CA LEU A 18 5.27 0.56 1.05
C LEU A 18 4.00 1.16 1.70
N PRO A 19 3.47 0.66 2.84
CA PRO A 19 2.31 1.27 3.49
C PRO A 19 2.58 2.71 3.95
N ALA A 20 3.79 3.01 4.44
CA ALA A 20 4.14 4.36 4.89
C ALA A 20 4.01 5.37 3.74
N VAL A 21 4.62 5.08 2.59
CA VAL A 21 4.55 5.95 1.40
C VAL A 21 3.13 6.02 0.85
N CYS A 22 2.44 4.89 0.68
CA CYS A 22 1.09 4.86 0.14
C CYS A 22 0.11 5.65 1.02
N LEU A 23 0.15 5.47 2.33
CA LEU A 23 -0.71 6.21 3.26
C LEU A 23 -0.40 7.70 3.27
N PHE A 24 0.88 8.06 3.30
CA PHE A 24 1.32 9.47 3.28
C PHE A 24 0.80 10.17 2.01
N VAL A 25 1.14 9.66 0.83
CA VAL A 25 0.73 10.25 -0.45
C VAL A 25 -0.79 10.32 -0.56
N THR A 26 -1.50 9.23 -0.23
CA THR A 26 -2.96 9.19 -0.32
C THR A 26 -3.61 10.21 0.62
N ARG A 27 -3.07 10.38 1.83
CA ARG A 27 -3.55 11.37 2.78
C ARG A 27 -3.34 12.80 2.29
N GLN A 28 -2.15 13.11 1.79
CA GLN A 28 -1.84 14.44 1.25
C GLN A 28 -2.75 14.80 0.06
N ALA A 29 -3.02 13.83 -0.83
CA ALA A 29 -3.98 14.01 -1.92
C ALA A 29 -5.43 14.18 -1.43
N ALA A 30 -5.85 13.44 -0.39
CA ALA A 30 -7.17 13.57 0.23
C ALA A 30 -7.39 14.94 0.90
N GLU A 31 -6.32 15.52 1.46
CA GLU A 31 -6.28 16.84 2.11
C GLU A 31 -6.08 17.99 1.11
N GLY A 32 -5.91 17.69 -0.20
CA GLY A 32 -5.73 18.71 -1.25
C GLY A 32 -4.32 19.31 -1.32
N LEU A 33 -3.36 18.75 -0.60
CA LEU A 33 -1.96 19.20 -0.58
C LEU A 33 -1.17 18.73 -1.81
N ILE A 34 -1.63 17.66 -2.45
CA ILE A 34 -1.11 17.16 -3.73
C ILE A 34 -2.19 17.34 -4.79
N SER A 35 -1.86 18.03 -5.89
CA SER A 35 -2.78 18.25 -7.01
C SER A 35 -2.89 17.02 -7.91
N ARG A 36 -3.96 16.94 -8.71
CA ARG A 36 -4.21 15.86 -9.69
C ARG A 36 -3.13 15.70 -10.77
N ASN A 37 -2.31 16.73 -10.98
CA ASN A 37 -1.22 16.77 -11.97
C ASN A 37 0.13 16.31 -11.39
N ALA A 38 0.19 15.93 -10.12
CA ALA A 38 1.40 15.44 -9.49
C ALA A 38 1.87 14.08 -10.06
N ALA A 39 3.15 13.77 -9.89
CA ALA A 39 3.72 12.48 -10.29
C ALA A 39 3.27 11.30 -9.42
N VAL A 40 2.61 11.55 -8.28
CA VAL A 40 2.26 10.54 -7.28
C VAL A 40 0.76 10.56 -6.96
N GLY A 41 0.23 9.43 -6.47
CA GLY A 41 -1.18 9.25 -6.07
C GLY A 41 -1.90 8.15 -6.85
N ILE A 42 -3.18 7.94 -6.54
CA ILE A 42 -4.03 6.97 -7.23
C ILE A 42 -4.55 7.61 -8.52
N ARG A 43 -3.92 7.25 -9.64
CA ARG A 43 -4.18 7.86 -10.95
C ARG A 43 -5.05 6.94 -11.80
N THR A 44 -6.34 7.26 -11.87
CA THR A 44 -7.29 6.66 -12.80
C THR A 44 -7.90 7.76 -13.65
N ARG A 45 -8.56 7.38 -14.75
CA ARG A 45 -9.29 8.33 -15.60
C ARG A 45 -10.27 9.21 -14.82
N HIS A 46 -10.85 8.67 -13.74
CA HIS A 46 -11.84 9.37 -12.93
C HIS A 46 -11.21 10.21 -11.82
N THR A 47 -10.18 9.72 -11.13
CA THR A 47 -9.51 10.52 -10.09
C THR A 47 -8.82 11.74 -10.67
N GLN A 48 -8.40 11.71 -11.94
CA GLN A 48 -7.73 12.82 -12.61
C GLN A 48 -8.68 13.83 -13.29
N ALA A 49 -10.00 13.59 -13.28
CA ALA A 49 -10.96 14.40 -14.02
C ALA A 49 -11.14 15.82 -13.45
N SER A 50 -11.06 15.98 -12.12
CA SER A 50 -11.17 17.27 -11.43
C SER A 50 -10.48 17.21 -10.06
N ASP A 51 -10.21 18.37 -9.45
CA ASP A 51 -9.64 18.41 -8.09
C ASP A 51 -10.60 17.83 -7.04
N GLN A 52 -11.91 17.99 -7.26
CA GLN A 52 -12.94 17.38 -6.42
C GLN A 52 -12.92 15.86 -6.53
N ALA A 53 -12.85 15.31 -7.75
CA ALA A 53 -12.76 13.86 -7.98
C ALA A 53 -11.46 13.27 -7.41
N TRP A 54 -10.36 14.01 -7.53
CA TRP A 54 -9.07 13.66 -6.94
C TRP A 54 -9.17 13.53 -5.42
N ALA A 55 -9.63 14.57 -4.72
CA ALA A 55 -9.72 14.56 -3.27
C ALA A 55 -10.76 13.54 -2.76
N SER A 56 -11.91 13.42 -3.43
CA SER A 56 -12.96 12.44 -3.12
C SER A 56 -12.44 11.00 -3.21
N GLY A 57 -11.78 10.66 -4.33
CA GLY A 57 -11.22 9.33 -4.55
C GLY A 57 -10.19 8.95 -3.48
N HIS A 58 -9.26 9.86 -3.16
CA HIS A 58 -8.25 9.59 -2.12
C HIS A 58 -8.85 9.49 -0.72
N ARG A 59 -9.86 10.30 -0.38
CA ARG A 59 -10.61 10.17 0.89
C ARG A 59 -11.28 8.79 1.01
N ALA A 60 -11.90 8.30 -0.07
CA ALA A 60 -12.54 6.99 -0.10
C ALA A 60 -11.55 5.81 -0.02
N ALA A 61 -10.32 5.99 -0.52
CA ALA A 61 -9.29 4.97 -0.48
C ALA A 61 -8.67 4.75 0.91
N LEU A 62 -8.60 5.81 1.74
CA LEU A 62 -7.87 5.80 3.01
C LEU A 62 -8.30 4.69 3.99
N PRO A 63 -9.60 4.43 4.25
CA PRO A 63 -9.99 3.38 5.18
C PRO A 63 -9.52 1.98 4.78
N ALA A 64 -9.59 1.66 3.48
CA ALA A 64 -9.07 0.39 2.96
C ALA A 64 -7.54 0.36 3.03
N LEU A 65 -6.87 1.47 2.68
CA LEU A 65 -5.42 1.55 2.65
C LEU A 65 -4.79 1.40 4.04
N ARG A 66 -5.48 1.87 5.11
CA ARG A 66 -5.04 1.68 6.49
C ARG A 66 -4.89 0.21 6.89
N ARG A 67 -5.55 -0.73 6.19
CA ARG A 67 -5.36 -2.17 6.40
C ARG A 67 -3.97 -2.67 6.03
N MET A 68 -3.19 -1.91 5.26
CA MET A 68 -1.80 -2.29 4.98
C MET A 68 -0.93 -2.29 6.25
N VAL A 69 -1.26 -1.49 7.28
CA VAL A 69 -0.51 -1.42 8.55
C VAL A 69 -0.56 -2.74 9.32
N PRO A 70 -1.74 -3.30 9.67
CA PRO A 70 -1.78 -4.61 10.33
C PRO A 70 -1.24 -5.73 9.43
N VAL A 71 -1.43 -5.66 8.11
CA VAL A 71 -0.82 -6.63 7.18
C VAL A 71 0.72 -6.59 7.26
N ALA A 72 1.32 -5.40 7.30
CA ALA A 72 2.76 -5.24 7.45
C ALA A 72 3.25 -5.77 8.81
N GLY A 73 2.56 -5.41 9.90
CA GLY A 73 2.94 -5.82 11.26
C GLY A 73 2.86 -7.34 11.44
N ILE A 74 1.74 -7.95 11.05
CA ILE A 74 1.56 -9.41 11.11
C ILE A 74 2.56 -10.11 10.19
N GLY A 75 2.74 -9.63 8.96
CA GLY A 75 3.69 -10.20 8.00
C GLY A 75 5.13 -10.15 8.48
N MET A 76 5.54 -9.04 9.10
CA MET A 76 6.86 -8.87 9.71
C MET A 76 7.10 -9.89 10.82
N ILE A 77 6.17 -9.99 11.78
CA ILE A 77 6.27 -10.93 12.91
C ILE A 77 6.31 -12.37 12.40
N ALA A 78 5.44 -12.72 11.45
CA ALA A 78 5.37 -14.05 10.87
C ALA A 78 6.65 -14.41 10.10
N ALA A 79 7.20 -13.49 9.30
CA ALA A 79 8.41 -13.72 8.52
C ALA A 79 9.65 -13.90 9.41
N LEU A 80 9.82 -13.05 10.43
CA LEU A 80 10.91 -13.17 11.39
C LEU A 80 10.78 -14.46 12.22
N GLY A 81 9.57 -14.76 12.70
CA GLY A 81 9.30 -16.00 13.44
C GLY A 81 9.58 -17.24 12.60
N ALA A 82 9.14 -17.26 11.35
CA ALA A 82 9.41 -18.37 10.43
C ALA A 82 10.91 -18.55 10.18
N GLN A 83 11.66 -17.46 9.97
CA GLN A 83 13.11 -17.53 9.78
C GLN A 83 13.82 -18.12 10.99
N VAL A 84 13.42 -17.73 12.20
CA VAL A 84 14.04 -18.21 13.45
C VAL A 84 13.71 -19.68 13.70
N LEU A 85 12.47 -20.10 13.44
CA LEU A 85 12.01 -21.46 13.76
C LEU A 85 12.41 -22.50 12.71
N PHE A 86 12.44 -22.12 11.43
CA PHE A 86 12.60 -23.07 10.32
C PHE A 86 13.84 -22.80 9.46
N GLY A 87 14.41 -21.59 9.53
CA GLY A 87 15.59 -21.21 8.75
C GLY A 87 15.37 -21.21 7.24
N GLY A 88 16.48 -21.21 6.49
CA GLY A 88 16.46 -21.24 5.02
C GLY A 88 15.70 -20.05 4.42
N GLN A 89 14.86 -20.33 3.42
CA GLN A 89 14.06 -19.33 2.69
C GLN A 89 12.68 -19.05 3.31
N THR A 90 12.36 -19.61 4.47
CA THR A 90 11.00 -19.53 5.04
C THR A 90 10.59 -18.10 5.40
N GLY A 91 11.48 -17.30 5.99
CA GLY A 91 11.24 -15.88 6.25
C GLY A 91 10.98 -15.08 4.99
N PRO A 92 11.88 -15.10 3.99
CA PRO A 92 11.67 -14.45 2.69
C PRO A 92 10.33 -14.83 2.03
N LEU A 93 9.96 -16.11 2.01
CA LEU A 93 8.70 -16.56 1.41
C LEU A 93 7.47 -15.97 2.13
N ILE A 94 7.48 -15.94 3.46
CA ILE A 94 6.38 -15.33 4.24
C ILE A 94 6.33 -13.81 4.02
N ALA A 95 7.47 -13.13 4.01
CA ALA A 95 7.53 -11.69 3.75
C ALA A 95 7.01 -11.34 2.35
N PHE A 96 7.35 -12.16 1.35
CA PHE A 96 6.84 -12.03 -0.01
C PHE A 96 5.32 -12.25 -0.07
N ALA A 97 4.80 -13.27 0.61
CA ALA A 97 3.35 -13.50 0.70
C ALA A 97 2.62 -12.31 1.36
N ALA A 98 3.21 -11.69 2.38
CA ALA A 98 2.65 -10.49 3.00
C ALA A 98 2.64 -9.27 2.06
N LEU A 99 3.65 -9.13 1.19
CA LEU A 99 3.65 -8.10 0.13
C LEU A 99 2.54 -8.35 -0.90
N LEU A 100 2.28 -9.60 -1.28
CA LEU A 100 1.14 -9.93 -2.14
C LEU A 100 -0.19 -9.56 -1.47
N ALA A 101 -0.33 -9.76 -0.16
CA ALA A 101 -1.50 -9.30 0.58
C ALA A 101 -1.63 -7.77 0.56
N GLN A 102 -0.53 -7.02 0.66
CA GLN A 102 -0.54 -5.56 0.49
C GLN A 102 -0.97 -5.14 -0.92
N LEU A 103 -0.55 -5.87 -1.96
CA LEU A 103 -1.02 -5.63 -3.34
C LEU A 103 -2.54 -5.77 -3.43
N VAL A 104 -3.15 -6.78 -2.80
CA VAL A 104 -4.62 -6.92 -2.77
C VAL A 104 -5.27 -5.70 -2.11
N VAL A 105 -4.72 -5.19 -1.02
CA VAL A 105 -5.23 -3.97 -0.36
C VAL A 105 -5.13 -2.76 -1.30
N LEU A 106 -4.00 -2.59 -2.00
CA LEU A 106 -3.80 -1.50 -2.97
C LEU A 106 -4.81 -1.54 -4.12
N LEU A 107 -5.06 -2.73 -4.67
CA LEU A 107 -6.06 -2.92 -5.74
C LEU A 107 -7.47 -2.55 -5.25
N ARG A 108 -7.84 -2.95 -4.02
CA ARG A 108 -9.13 -2.59 -3.40
C ARG A 108 -9.24 -1.09 -3.16
N SER A 109 -8.20 -0.45 -2.62
CA SER A 109 -8.15 1.01 -2.43
C SER A 109 -8.28 1.77 -3.74
N THR A 110 -7.65 1.27 -4.81
CA THR A 110 -7.76 1.85 -6.16
C THR A 110 -9.18 1.75 -6.71
N ALA A 111 -9.83 0.60 -6.55
CA ALA A 111 -11.22 0.41 -7.00
C ALA A 111 -12.20 1.35 -6.25
N LEU A 112 -12.00 1.53 -4.95
CA LEU A 112 -12.79 2.47 -4.13
C LEU A 112 -12.56 3.92 -4.57
N ALA A 113 -11.30 4.32 -4.77
CA ALA A 113 -10.96 5.65 -5.26
C ALA A 113 -11.63 5.95 -6.60
N ASN A 114 -11.54 5.00 -7.54
CA ASN A 114 -12.10 5.14 -8.87
C ASN A 114 -13.62 5.27 -8.86
N THR A 115 -14.29 4.55 -7.95
CA THR A 115 -15.75 4.60 -7.79
C THR A 115 -16.19 5.94 -7.23
N ALA A 116 -15.57 6.39 -6.13
CA ALA A 116 -15.91 7.66 -5.49
C ALA A 116 -15.56 8.89 -6.37
N ALA A 117 -14.51 8.78 -7.18
CA ALA A 117 -14.17 9.83 -8.14
C ALA A 117 -15.21 9.94 -9.27
N ARG A 118 -15.69 8.80 -9.79
CA ARG A 118 -16.72 8.78 -10.85
C ARG A 118 -18.00 9.48 -10.41
N THR A 119 -18.48 9.18 -9.20
CA THR A 119 -19.70 9.80 -8.63
C THR A 119 -19.53 11.26 -8.24
N ALA A 120 -18.30 11.78 -8.20
CA ALA A 120 -18.04 13.19 -7.89
C ALA A 120 -17.94 14.07 -9.15
N THR A 121 -17.97 13.45 -10.34
CA THR A 121 -17.99 14.11 -11.66
C THR A 121 -19.35 14.07 -12.34
N GLU A 122 -20.27 13.22 -11.85
CA GLU A 122 -21.69 13.24 -12.21
C GLU A 122 -22.41 14.34 -11.41
#